data_AF-A0A9D3AXL0-F1
#
_entry.id   AF-A0A9D3AXL0-F1
#
_cell.length_a   1.000
_cell.length_b   1.000
_cell.length_c   1.000
_cell.angle_alpha   90.00
_cell.angle_beta   90.00
_cell.angle_gamma   90.00
#
_symmetry.space_group_name_H-M   'P 1'
#
loop_
_entity.id
_entity.type
_entity.pdbx_description
1 polymer ?
#
loop_
_entity_poly.entity_id
_entity_poly.type
_entity_poly.pdbx_seq_one_letter_code
_entity_poly.pdbx_strand_id
1 'polypeptide(L)'
;MAEGTVTNLMTLENTLPELMSKTAATGIVPQDLQPYVAPALEEFRNEMASELGMHDYSYIDKGELPSRMNGKVGGGMTKKMVSFAEAVLAWNYKNRTLLNETVDAKPEMN
;
A
#
# COMPACT_ATOMS: atom_id res chain seq x y z
N MET A 1 32.25 -30.56 0.90
CA MET A 1 31.63 -30.55 -0.44
C MET A 1 30.22 -29.98 -0.29
N ALA A 2 29.94 -28.90 -1.02
CA ALA A 2 28.67 -28.20 -1.21
C ALA A 2 27.94 -27.69 0.05
N GLU A 3 28.38 -26.53 0.55
CA GLU A 3 27.43 -25.49 0.94
C GLU A 3 26.53 -25.20 -0.27
N GLY A 4 25.27 -25.60 -0.18
CA GLY A 4 24.26 -25.41 -1.21
C GLY A 4 23.06 -24.77 -0.56
N THR A 5 23.16 -23.47 -0.34
CA THR A 5 22.09 -22.59 0.12
C THR A 5 20.85 -22.85 -0.74
N VAL A 6 19.85 -23.50 -0.16
CA VAL A 6 18.46 -23.40 -0.62
C VAL A 6 17.95 -22.00 -0.25
N THR A 7 18.63 -20.98 -0.76
CA THR A 7 18.03 -19.65 -0.91
C THR A 7 17.09 -19.78 -2.08
N ASN A 8 15.88 -20.24 -1.78
CA ASN A 8 14.80 -20.27 -2.75
C ASN A 8 14.68 -18.86 -3.35
N LEU A 9 14.68 -18.78 -4.68
CA LEU A 9 14.83 -17.60 -5.55
C LEU A 9 13.71 -16.53 -5.38
N MET A 10 12.95 -16.57 -4.28
CA MET A 10 11.89 -15.63 -3.88
C MET A 10 12.25 -14.81 -2.63
N THR A 11 13.43 -15.01 -2.05
CA THR A 11 13.84 -14.31 -0.83
C THR A 11 14.75 -13.13 -1.14
N LEU A 12 14.30 -11.92 -0.75
CA LEU A 12 15.08 -10.67 -0.57
C LEU A 12 14.97 -9.52 -1.60
N GLU A 13 13.91 -9.44 -2.42
CA GLU A 13 13.66 -8.19 -3.22
C GLU A 13 12.29 -7.53 -3.00
N ASN A 14 11.42 -8.10 -2.16
CA ASN A 14 10.08 -7.55 -1.93
C ASN A 14 9.69 -7.65 -0.44
N THR A 15 10.42 -6.96 0.44
CA THR A 15 9.84 -6.68 1.76
C THR A 15 8.69 -5.67 1.56
N LEU A 16 7.56 -5.86 2.23
CA LEU A 16 6.43 -4.93 2.13
C LEU A 16 6.85 -3.45 2.41
N PRO A 17 7.75 -3.15 3.38
CA PRO A 17 8.29 -1.81 3.55
C PRO A 17 9.07 -1.27 2.34
N GLU A 18 9.85 -2.10 1.66
CA GLU A 18 10.62 -1.71 0.48
C GLU A 18 9.72 -1.46 -0.73
N LEU A 19 8.72 -2.32 -0.94
CA LEU A 19 7.70 -2.13 -1.97
C LEU A 19 6.93 -0.81 -1.76
N MET A 20 6.50 -0.54 -0.53
CA MET A 20 5.80 0.70 -0.19
C MET A 20 6.71 1.92 -0.38
N SER A 21 7.99 1.83 0.00
CA SER A 21 8.97 2.90 -0.19
C SER A 21 9.23 3.20 -1.67
N LYS A 22 9.49 2.15 -2.47
CA LYS A 22 9.74 2.25 -3.92
C LYS A 22 8.53 2.81 -4.67
N THR A 23 7.33 2.31 -4.34
CA THR A 23 6.10 2.79 -4.97
C THR A 23 5.81 4.23 -4.57
N ALA A 24 6.03 4.62 -3.31
CA ALA A 24 5.87 6.00 -2.85
C ALA A 24 6.86 6.97 -3.51
N ALA A 25 8.10 6.54 -3.79
CA ALA A 25 9.11 7.36 -4.44
C ALA A 25 8.88 7.51 -5.95
N THR A 26 8.43 6.45 -6.63
CA THR A 26 8.30 6.42 -8.09
C THR A 26 6.89 6.75 -8.58
N GLY A 27 5.87 6.58 -7.72
CA GLY A 27 4.46 6.70 -8.10
C GLY A 27 3.98 5.59 -9.04
N ILE A 28 4.75 4.53 -9.23
CA ILE A 28 4.46 3.47 -10.22
C ILE A 28 4.34 2.13 -9.50
N VAL A 29 3.26 1.41 -9.78
CA VAL A 29 3.07 0.02 -9.32
C VAL A 29 3.99 -0.91 -10.13
N PRO A 30 4.79 -1.78 -9.49
CA PRO A 30 5.62 -2.77 -10.18
C PRO A 30 4.86 -3.61 -11.21
N GLN A 31 5.53 -3.95 -12.31
CA GLN A 31 4.90 -4.63 -13.45
C GLN A 31 4.30 -6.00 -13.08
N ASP A 32 4.98 -6.75 -12.22
CA ASP A 32 4.53 -8.03 -11.66
C ASP A 32 3.24 -7.91 -10.84
N LEU A 33 2.99 -6.73 -10.26
CA LEU A 33 1.80 -6.46 -9.45
C LEU A 33 0.62 -5.89 -10.26
N GLN A 34 0.86 -5.38 -11.48
CA GLN A 34 -0.17 -4.76 -12.32
C GLN A 34 -1.42 -5.64 -12.52
N PRO A 35 -1.32 -6.97 -12.78
CA PRO A 35 -2.49 -7.83 -12.94
C PRO A 35 -3.39 -7.91 -11.70
N TYR A 36 -2.83 -7.65 -10.52
CA TYR A 36 -3.54 -7.73 -9.24
C TYR A 36 -4.20 -6.41 -8.82
N VAL A 37 -3.89 -5.29 -9.49
CA VAL A 37 -4.41 -3.96 -9.12
C VAL A 37 -5.93 -3.89 -9.28
N ALA A 38 -6.45 -4.25 -10.46
CA ALA A 38 -7.88 -4.21 -10.73
C ALA A 38 -8.72 -5.10 -9.77
N PRO A 39 -8.39 -6.40 -9.57
CA PRO A 39 -9.17 -7.23 -8.65
C PRO A 39 -9.06 -6.75 -7.20
N ALA A 40 -7.88 -6.33 -6.74
CA ALA A 40 -7.73 -5.79 -5.38
C ALA A 40 -8.55 -4.51 -5.17
N LEU A 41 -8.63 -3.62 -6.17
CA LEU A 41 -9.47 -2.43 -6.11
C LEU A 41 -10.97 -2.75 -6.12
N GLU A 42 -11.37 -3.82 -6.79
CA GLU A 42 -12.75 -4.30 -6.78
C GLU A 42 -13.14 -4.88 -5.42
N GLU A 43 -12.30 -5.75 -4.84
CA GLU A 43 -12.48 -6.27 -3.49
C GLU A 43 -12.60 -5.12 -2.48
N PHE A 44 -11.64 -4.19 -2.51
CA PHE A 44 -11.64 -3.03 -1.64
C PHE A 44 -12.90 -2.16 -1.81
N ARG A 45 -13.39 -1.97 -3.04
CA ARG A 45 -14.64 -1.26 -3.29
C ARG A 45 -15.84 -1.97 -2.65
N ASN A 46 -15.92 -3.29 -2.78
CA ASN A 46 -17.02 -4.09 -2.24
C ASN A 46 -16.99 -4.14 -0.71
N GLU A 47 -15.80 -4.21 -0.10
CA GLU A 47 -15.62 -4.06 1.34
C GLU A 47 -16.09 -2.69 1.81
N MET A 48 -15.66 -1.61 1.13
CA MET A 48 -16.09 -0.25 1.45
C MET A 48 -17.60 -0.07 1.35
N ALA A 49 -18.23 -0.68 0.35
CA ALA A 49 -19.68 -0.68 0.20
C ALA A 49 -20.37 -1.47 1.33
N SER A 50 -19.82 -2.61 1.71
CA SER A 50 -20.32 -3.43 2.82
C SER A 50 -20.26 -2.70 4.16
N GLU A 51 -19.20 -1.94 4.43
CA GLU A 51 -19.09 -1.05 5.61
C GLU A 51 -20.18 0.02 5.65
N LEU A 52 -20.66 0.45 4.49
CA LEU A 52 -21.73 1.43 4.33
C LEU A 52 -23.14 0.78 4.30
N GLY A 53 -23.23 -0.53 4.54
CA GLY A 53 -24.48 -1.29 4.59
C GLY A 53 -24.98 -1.80 3.24
N MET A 54 -24.15 -1.78 2.20
CA MET A 54 -24.47 -2.29 0.86
C MET A 54 -23.73 -3.62 0.61
N HIS A 55 -24.31 -4.72 1.08
CA HIS A 55 -23.68 -6.04 1.02
C HIS A 55 -23.64 -6.63 -0.41
N ASP A 56 -24.63 -6.32 -1.26
CA ASP A 56 -24.73 -6.85 -2.63
C ASP A 56 -24.14 -5.90 -3.69
N TYR A 57 -23.25 -4.99 -3.28
CA TYR A 57 -22.72 -3.95 -4.16
C TYR A 57 -21.99 -4.48 -5.40
N SER A 58 -21.43 -5.69 -5.35
CA SER A 58 -20.81 -6.35 -6.50
C SER A 58 -21.84 -6.70 -7.59
N TYR A 59 -23.03 -7.17 -7.20
CA TYR A 59 -24.04 -7.72 -8.11
C TYR A 59 -25.08 -6.69 -8.58
N ILE A 60 -25.29 -5.63 -7.81
CA ILE A 60 -26.24 -4.57 -8.16
C ILE A 60 -25.65 -3.70 -9.29
N ASP A 61 -26.52 -3.29 -10.23
CA ASP A 61 -26.19 -2.26 -11.21
C ASP A 61 -26.01 -0.91 -10.49
N LYS A 62 -24.82 -0.33 -10.64
CA LYS A 62 -24.46 0.94 -9.98
C LYS A 62 -25.29 2.10 -10.52
N GLY A 63 -25.90 1.95 -11.71
CA GLY A 63 -26.85 2.91 -12.28
C GLY A 63 -28.18 2.98 -11.53
N GLU A 64 -28.61 1.89 -10.89
CA GLU A 64 -29.83 1.84 -10.08
C GLU A 64 -29.63 2.41 -8.66
N LEU A 65 -28.37 2.43 -8.19
CA LEU A 65 -28.04 3.00 -6.89
C LEU A 65 -28.06 4.54 -6.92
N PRO A 66 -28.57 5.20 -5.86
CA PRO A 66 -28.48 6.64 -5.74
C PRO A 66 -27.03 7.12 -5.88
N SER A 67 -26.78 8.15 -6.68
CA SER A 67 -25.42 8.67 -6.93
C SER A 67 -24.68 9.04 -5.64
N ARG A 68 -25.42 9.47 -4.60
CA ARG A 68 -24.86 9.75 -3.28
C ARG A 68 -24.25 8.50 -2.62
N MET A 69 -24.85 7.32 -2.79
CA MET A 69 -24.33 6.07 -2.23
C MET A 69 -23.06 5.63 -2.95
N ASN A 70 -23.05 5.67 -4.28
CA ASN A 70 -21.83 5.45 -5.08
C ASN A 70 -20.71 6.43 -4.69
N GLY A 71 -21.06 7.71 -4.53
CA GLY A 71 -20.13 8.75 -4.09
C GLY A 71 -19.55 8.49 -2.70
N LYS A 72 -20.33 7.96 -1.76
CA LYS A 72 -19.84 7.58 -0.42
C LYS A 72 -18.82 6.44 -0.50
N VAL A 73 -19.04 5.43 -1.34
CA VAL A 73 -18.10 4.32 -1.55
C VAL A 73 -16.78 4.85 -2.10
N GLY A 74 -16.83 5.56 -3.23
CA GLY A 74 -15.62 6.10 -3.87
C GLY A 74 -14.88 7.10 -2.96
N GLY A 75 -15.60 7.98 -2.28
CA GLY A 75 -15.01 8.91 -1.32
C GLY A 75 -14.36 8.20 -0.12
N GLY A 76 -14.99 7.13 0.38
CA GLY A 76 -14.43 6.30 1.45
C GLY A 76 -13.16 5.56 1.03
N MET A 77 -13.15 5.01 -0.18
CA MET A 77 -11.95 4.39 -0.78
C MET A 77 -10.80 5.39 -0.84
N THR A 78 -11.02 6.56 -1.44
CA THR A 78 -9.99 7.62 -1.54
C THR A 78 -9.50 8.04 -0.17
N LYS A 79 -10.41 8.22 0.80
CA LYS A 79 -10.02 8.61 2.17
C LYS A 79 -9.06 7.60 2.80
N LYS A 80 -9.37 6.30 2.75
CA LYS A 80 -8.49 5.26 3.31
C LYS A 80 -7.16 5.13 2.57
N MET A 81 -7.17 5.23 1.23
CA MET A 81 -5.95 5.20 0.42
C MET A 81 -5.02 6.39 0.75
N VAL A 82 -5.59 7.58 0.92
CA VAL A 82 -4.83 8.77 1.33
C VAL A 82 -4.25 8.56 2.72
N SER A 83 -5.03 8.09 3.69
CA SER A 83 -4.52 7.81 5.04
C SER A 83 -3.40 6.77 5.06
N PHE A 84 -3.50 5.75 4.20
CA PHE A 84 -2.43 4.77 4.02
C PHE A 84 -1.14 5.42 3.47
N ALA A 85 -1.26 6.24 2.42
CA ALA A 85 -0.13 6.97 1.85
C ALA A 85 0.50 7.94 2.86
N GLU A 86 -0.31 8.67 3.63
CA GLU A 86 0.14 9.56 4.71
C GLU A 86 0.96 8.78 5.76
N ALA A 87 0.50 7.59 6.17
CA ALA A 87 1.22 6.75 7.12
C ALA A 87 2.59 6.29 6.57
N VAL A 88 2.65 5.89 5.29
CA VAL A 88 3.91 5.49 4.62
C VAL A 88 4.87 6.67 4.51
N LEU A 89 4.37 7.85 4.12
CA LEU A 89 5.18 9.08 4.02
C LEU A 89 5.73 9.51 5.39
N ALA A 90 4.90 9.49 6.43
CA ALA A 90 5.30 9.79 7.79
C ALA A 90 6.36 8.81 8.32
N TRP A 91 6.20 7.51 8.03
CA TRP A 91 7.18 6.48 8.38
C TRP A 91 8.53 6.71 7.69
N ASN A 92 8.52 6.96 6.38
CA ASN A 92 9.73 7.26 5.62
C ASN A 92 10.43 8.54 6.13
N TYR A 93 9.66 9.59 6.42
CA TYR A 93 10.19 10.82 7.00
C TYR A 93 10.87 10.56 8.35
N LYS A 94 10.17 9.87 9.27
CA LYS A 94 10.68 9.53 10.60
C LYS A 94 12.01 8.76 10.51
N ASN A 95 12.07 7.73 9.68
CA ASN A 95 13.27 6.89 9.58
C ASN A 95 14.47 7.66 9.03
N ARG A 96 14.27 8.53 8.04
CA ARG A 96 15.35 9.38 7.53
C ARG A 96 15.86 10.36 8.60
N THR A 97 14.97 10.97 9.37
CA THR A 97 15.37 11.89 10.45
C THR A 97 16.15 11.17 11.54
N LEU A 98 15.67 10.01 12.00
CA LEU A 98 16.36 9.21 13.02
C LEU A 98 17.73 8.72 12.56
N LEU A 99 17.86 8.30 11.30
CA LEU A 99 19.16 7.90 10.73
C LEU A 99 20.15 9.07 10.75
N ASN A 100 19.71 10.28 10.39
CA ASN A 100 20.56 11.46 10.41
C ASN A 100 21.02 11.82 11.84
N GLU A 101 20.12 11.74 12.84
CA GLU A 101 20.46 11.92 14.25
C GLU A 101 21.53 10.92 14.75
N THR A 102 21.49 9.67 14.28
CA THR A 102 22.51 8.67 14.65
C THR A 102 23.86 8.84 13.95
N VAL A 103 23.89 9.49 12.78
CA VAL A 103 25.13 9.79 12.05
C VAL A 103 25.87 10.95 12.70
N ASP A 104 25.14 11.96 13.17
CA ASP A 104 25.70 13.11 13.88
C ASP A 104 26.17 12.76 15.32
N ALA A 105 25.72 11.62 15.86
CA ALA A 105 26.08 11.14 17.20
C ALA A 105 27.30 10.20 17.24
N LYS A 106 28.02 10.00 16.13
CA LYS A 106 29.31 9.28 16.18
C LYS A 106 30.36 10.16 16.87
N PRO A 107 30.92 9.76 18.02
CA PRO A 107 32.06 10.46 18.59
C PRO A 107 33.23 10.35 17.60
N GLU A 108 33.89 11.47 17.33
CA GLU A 108 35.21 11.49 16.69
C GLU A 108 36.13 10.55 17.49
N MET A 109 36.42 9.39 16.92
CA MET A 109 37.40 8.46 17.46
C MET A 109 38.75 8.89 16.86
N ASN A 110 39.60 9.42 17.75
CA ASN A 110 40.99 9.82 17.55
C ASN A 110 41.81 8.88 16.65
#